data_AF-A0A9E3SGM4-F1
#
_entry.id   AF-A0A9E3SGM4-F1
#
_cell.length_a   1.000
_cell.length_b   1.000
_cell.length_c   1.000
_cell.angle_alpha   90.00
_cell.angle_beta   90.00
_cell.angle_gamma   90.00
#
_symmetry.space_group_name_H-M   'P 1'
#
loop_
_entity.id
_entity.type
_entity.pdbx_description
1 polymer ?
#
loop_
_entity_poly.entity_id
_entity_poly.type
_entity_poly.pdbx_seq_one_letter_code
_entity_poly.pdbx_strand_id
1 'polypeptide(L)'
;LKLAVNGIAKEVWNTYFAPVFGIKDAPILAVYSHMIDNPLYLSAYPIGQLIEFQFGQYIKDKDFADEIYRAFTQGRVIPQYWMMGAVGEPISVKPMIESAQQAVKALK
;
A
#
# COMPACT_ATOMS: atom_id res chain seq x y z
N LEU A 1 30.97 -14.32 -0.60
CA LEU A 1 29.87 -13.38 -0.24
C LEU A 1 28.73 -13.36 -1.26
N LYS A 2 28.96 -13.01 -2.54
CA LYS A 2 27.91 -12.95 -3.59
C LYS A 2 26.99 -14.19 -3.66
N LEU A 3 27.56 -15.40 -3.70
CA LEU A 3 26.77 -16.64 -3.78
C LEU A 3 25.88 -16.84 -2.54
N ALA A 4 26.38 -16.52 -1.35
CA ALA A 4 25.63 -16.63 -0.10
C ALA A 4 24.46 -15.63 -0.06
N VAL A 5 24.70 -14.36 -0.44
CA VAL A 5 23.64 -13.33 -0.51
C VAL A 5 22.53 -13.74 -1.48
N ASN A 6 22.87 -14.21 -2.67
CA ASN A 6 21.89 -14.68 -3.64
C ASN A 6 21.14 -15.93 -3.16
N GLY A 7 21.81 -16.83 -2.45
CA GLY A 7 21.19 -18.01 -1.84
C GLY A 7 20.12 -17.61 -0.82
N ILE A 8 20.49 -16.75 0.14
CA ILE A 8 19.58 -16.25 1.19
C ILE A 8 18.41 -15.48 0.58
N ALA A 9 18.65 -14.62 -0.40
CA ALA A 9 17.59 -13.85 -1.07
C ALA A 9 16.53 -14.77 -1.69
N LYS A 10 16.95 -15.85 -2.36
CA LYS A 10 16.03 -16.83 -2.95
C LYS A 10 15.29 -17.63 -1.90
N GLU A 11 15.96 -18.02 -0.82
CA GLU A 11 15.33 -18.75 0.30
C GLU A 11 14.22 -17.92 0.97
N VAL A 12 14.50 -16.65 1.27
CA VAL A 12 13.53 -15.70 1.82
C VAL A 12 12.38 -15.47 0.83
N TRP A 13 12.69 -15.29 -0.46
CA TRP A 13 11.68 -15.15 -1.51
C TRP A 13 10.74 -16.36 -1.57
N ASN A 14 11.32 -17.57 -1.60
CA ASN A 14 10.55 -18.81 -1.68
C ASN A 14 9.68 -19.03 -0.45
N THR A 15 10.14 -18.60 0.72
CA THR A 15 9.40 -18.71 1.98
C THR A 15 8.21 -17.75 2.04
N TYR A 16 8.39 -16.47 1.68
CA TYR A 16 7.40 -15.42 1.98
C TYR A 16 6.66 -14.86 0.75
N PHE A 17 7.25 -14.91 -0.44
CA PHE A 17 6.73 -14.21 -1.62
C PHE A 17 6.24 -15.18 -2.70
N ALA A 18 6.96 -16.29 -2.94
CA ALA A 18 6.60 -17.26 -3.96
C ALA A 18 5.16 -17.83 -3.82
N PRO A 19 4.60 -18.09 -2.62
CA PRO A 19 3.22 -18.56 -2.48
C PRO A 19 2.17 -17.56 -3.01
N VAL A 20 2.47 -16.27 -3.00
CA VAL A 20 1.57 -15.19 -3.47
C VAL A 20 1.82 -14.88 -4.94
N PHE A 21 3.09 -14.78 -5.35
CA PHE A 21 3.46 -14.35 -6.70
C PHE A 21 3.54 -15.50 -7.72
N GLY A 22 3.60 -16.77 -7.28
CA GLY A 22 3.71 -17.93 -8.16
C GLY A 22 5.07 -18.10 -8.86
N ILE A 23 6.07 -17.27 -8.51
CA ILE A 23 7.43 -17.30 -9.08
C ILE A 23 8.39 -17.80 -8.00
N LYS A 24 9.27 -18.74 -8.32
CA LYS A 24 10.32 -19.22 -7.42
C LYS A 24 11.68 -18.63 -7.79
N ASP A 25 12.60 -18.65 -6.82
CA ASP A 25 14.03 -18.34 -6.98
C ASP A 25 14.33 -16.94 -7.52
N ALA A 26 13.47 -15.96 -7.24
CA ALA A 26 13.70 -14.58 -7.64
C ALA A 26 14.81 -13.94 -6.76
N PRO A 27 15.87 -13.37 -7.36
CA PRO A 27 16.98 -12.78 -6.61
C PRO A 27 16.74 -11.31 -6.23
N ILE A 28 15.53 -10.76 -6.41
CA ILE A 28 15.24 -9.32 -6.28
C ILE A 28 15.61 -8.77 -4.89
N LEU A 29 15.47 -9.58 -3.84
CA LEU A 29 15.80 -9.21 -2.47
C LEU A 29 17.31 -8.93 -2.27
N ALA A 30 18.17 -9.38 -3.19
CA ALA A 30 19.62 -9.15 -3.14
C ALA A 30 20.06 -7.81 -3.75
N VAL A 31 19.18 -7.12 -4.49
CA VAL A 31 19.53 -5.89 -5.24
C VAL A 31 18.63 -4.71 -4.94
N TYR A 32 17.46 -4.93 -4.33
CA TYR A 32 16.51 -3.87 -4.08
C TYR A 32 16.90 -3.04 -2.85
N SER A 33 17.44 -1.85 -3.10
CA SER A 33 18.03 -0.96 -2.10
C SER A 33 17.12 -0.67 -0.90
N HIS A 34 15.82 -0.45 -1.11
CA HIS A 34 14.88 -0.19 -0.02
C HIS A 34 14.68 -1.38 0.92
N MET A 35 14.84 -2.62 0.43
CA MET A 35 14.80 -3.81 1.30
C MET A 35 16.12 -4.04 2.03
N ILE A 36 17.22 -3.54 1.50
CA ILE A 36 18.56 -3.74 2.05
C ILE A 36 18.89 -2.66 3.10
N ASP A 37 18.55 -1.41 2.82
CA ASP A 37 19.03 -0.25 3.59
C ASP A 37 17.91 0.49 4.35
N ASN A 38 16.65 0.38 3.91
CA ASN A 38 15.54 1.16 4.48
C ASN A 38 14.25 0.31 4.68
N PRO A 39 14.30 -0.77 5.50
CA PRO A 39 13.19 -1.70 5.62
C PRO A 39 11.89 -1.05 6.13
N LEU A 40 11.99 0.01 6.93
CA LEU A 40 10.82 0.73 7.48
C LEU A 40 10.10 1.60 6.45
N TYR A 41 10.70 1.88 5.30
CA TYR A 41 10.08 2.69 4.25
C TYR A 41 9.01 1.91 3.49
N LEU A 42 9.27 0.64 3.19
CA LEU A 42 8.40 -0.16 2.33
C LEU A 42 7.06 -0.50 2.98
N SER A 43 7.02 -0.67 4.31
CA SER A 43 5.77 -0.89 5.03
C SER A 43 4.81 0.31 4.95
N ALA A 44 5.32 1.51 4.64
CA ALA A 44 4.48 2.70 4.48
C ALA A 44 3.70 2.71 3.16
N TYR A 45 4.21 2.10 2.09
CA TYR A 45 3.56 2.07 0.77
C TYR A 45 2.15 1.47 0.78
N PRO A 46 1.94 0.25 1.30
CA PRO A 46 0.60 -0.34 1.28
C PRO A 46 -0.39 0.51 2.08
N ILE A 47 0.04 1.10 3.20
CA ILE A 47 -0.82 2.00 3.99
C ILE A 47 -1.13 3.29 3.22
N GLY A 48 -0.12 3.88 2.57
CA GLY A 48 -0.30 5.05 1.72
C GLY A 48 -1.29 4.81 0.58
N GLN A 49 -1.19 3.65 -0.10
CA GLN A 49 -2.12 3.27 -1.16
C GLN A 49 -3.56 3.11 -0.66
N LEU A 50 -3.75 2.50 0.52
CA LEU A 50 -5.08 2.38 1.14
C LEU A 50 -5.70 3.75 1.43
N ILE A 51 -4.92 4.65 2.01
CA ILE A 51 -5.34 6.02 2.31
C ILE A 51 -5.67 6.78 1.03
N GLU A 52 -4.77 6.76 0.04
CA GLU A 52 -4.96 7.41 -1.25
C GLU A 52 -6.28 6.98 -1.90
N PHE A 53 -6.52 5.67 -1.98
CA PHE A 53 -7.71 5.14 -2.64
C PHE A 53 -8.99 5.47 -1.86
N GLN A 54 -8.98 5.27 -0.53
CA GLN A 54 -10.15 5.54 0.32
C GLN A 54 -10.49 7.04 0.32
N PHE A 55 -9.50 7.91 0.48
CA PHE A 55 -9.70 9.36 0.44
C PHE A 55 -10.15 9.82 -0.96
N GLY A 56 -9.53 9.29 -2.03
CA GLY A 56 -9.93 9.56 -3.41
C GLY A 56 -11.39 9.18 -3.69
N GLN A 57 -11.82 8.01 -3.21
CA GLN A 57 -13.23 7.61 -3.32
C GLN A 57 -14.17 8.49 -2.51
N TYR A 58 -13.72 8.99 -1.36
CA TYR A 58 -14.51 9.89 -0.53
C TYR A 58 -14.74 11.25 -1.21
N ILE A 59 -13.70 11.86 -1.80
CA ILE A 59 -13.78 13.21 -2.37
C ILE A 59 -14.38 13.28 -3.77
N LYS A 60 -14.54 12.15 -4.46
CA LYS A 60 -14.91 12.10 -5.90
C LYS A 60 -16.18 12.88 -6.27
N ASP A 61 -17.16 12.95 -5.37
CA ASP A 61 -18.46 13.59 -5.57
C ASP A 61 -18.63 14.84 -4.67
N LYS A 62 -17.52 15.41 -4.17
CA LYS A 62 -17.50 16.56 -3.25
C LYS A 62 -16.78 17.75 -3.87
N ASP A 63 -16.87 18.92 -3.23
CA ASP A 63 -16.03 20.05 -3.58
C ASP A 63 -14.57 19.71 -3.26
N PHE A 64 -13.73 19.69 -4.30
CA PHE A 64 -12.36 19.25 -4.16
C PHE A 64 -11.52 20.21 -3.29
N ALA A 65 -11.70 21.52 -3.44
CA ALA A 65 -10.89 22.50 -2.74
C ALA A 65 -11.19 22.49 -1.24
N ASP A 66 -12.47 22.46 -0.89
CA ASP A 66 -12.93 22.43 0.50
C ASP A 66 -12.46 21.15 1.21
N GLU A 67 -12.59 19.99 0.55
CA GLU A 67 -12.20 18.71 1.15
C GLU A 67 -10.69 18.57 1.33
N ILE A 68 -9.90 19.02 0.36
CA ILE A 68 -8.44 19.03 0.48
C ILE A 68 -8.01 19.97 1.59
N TYR A 69 -8.54 21.19 1.64
CA TYR A 69 -8.18 22.16 2.66
C TYR A 69 -8.53 21.63 4.06
N ARG A 70 -9.75 21.13 4.24
CA ARG A 70 -10.22 20.55 5.51
C ARG A 70 -9.39 19.34 5.94
N ALA A 71 -9.10 18.41 5.03
CA ALA A 71 -8.37 17.19 5.37
C ALA A 71 -6.88 17.47 5.65
N PHE A 72 -6.23 18.35 4.86
CA PHE A 72 -4.77 18.53 4.91
C PHE A 72 -4.33 19.51 6.01
N THR A 73 -5.25 20.34 6.51
CA THR A 73 -5.01 21.24 7.65
C THR A 73 -4.98 20.55 9.02
N GLN A 74 -5.27 19.24 9.08
CA GLN A 74 -5.17 18.44 10.31
C GLN A 74 -3.74 18.37 10.88
N GLY A 75 -2.71 18.65 10.07
CA GLY A 75 -1.32 18.72 10.51
C GLY A 75 -0.69 17.35 10.82
N ARG A 76 0.19 17.30 11.82
CA ARG A 76 1.01 16.12 12.13
C ARG A 76 0.31 15.18 13.12
N VAL A 77 -0.55 14.31 12.61
CA VAL A 77 -1.22 13.24 13.35
C VAL A 77 -0.90 11.87 12.74
N ILE A 78 -1.09 10.79 13.50
CA ILE A 78 -0.88 9.44 12.93
C ILE A 78 -1.95 9.12 11.87
N PRO A 79 -1.64 8.28 10.86
CA PRO A 79 -2.51 8.07 9.70
C PRO A 79 -3.95 7.67 10.06
N GLN A 80 -4.09 6.87 11.11
CA GLN A 80 -5.38 6.41 11.62
C GLN A 80 -6.27 7.56 12.11
N TYR A 81 -5.70 8.53 12.85
CA TYR A 81 -6.45 9.72 13.27
C TYR A 81 -6.68 10.69 12.12
N TRP A 82 -5.72 10.80 11.20
CA TRP A 82 -5.88 11.61 10.00
C TRP A 82 -7.08 11.14 9.18
N MET A 83 -7.23 9.83 8.97
CA MET A 83 -8.37 9.25 8.26
C MET A 83 -9.70 9.45 8.98
N MET A 84 -9.74 9.31 10.31
CA MET A 84 -10.94 9.63 11.08
C MET A 84 -11.39 11.07 10.86
N GLY A 85 -10.46 12.03 10.79
CA GLY A 85 -10.79 13.43 10.49
C GLY A 85 -11.06 13.70 9.01
N ALA A 86 -10.40 12.99 8.09
CA ALA A 86 -10.51 13.20 6.65
C ALA A 86 -11.76 12.56 6.05
N VAL A 87 -12.13 11.35 6.45
CA VAL A 87 -13.25 10.60 5.85
C VAL A 87 -14.27 10.09 6.87
N GLY A 88 -14.03 10.28 8.17
CA GLY A 88 -14.95 9.88 9.25
C GLY A 88 -14.81 8.42 9.71
N GLU A 89 -13.86 7.66 9.15
CA GLU A 89 -13.71 6.23 9.39
C GLU A 89 -12.23 5.81 9.38
N PRO A 90 -11.89 4.63 9.96
CA PRO A 90 -10.53 4.14 9.95
C PRO A 90 -10.01 3.81 8.55
N ILE A 91 -8.68 3.64 8.44
CA ILE A 91 -8.05 3.10 7.23
C ILE A 91 -8.71 1.75 6.91
N SER A 92 -9.19 1.59 5.69
CA SER A 92 -9.98 0.44 5.29
C SER A 92 -9.61 -0.05 3.89
N VAL A 93 -9.55 -1.36 3.73
CA VAL A 93 -9.43 -2.04 2.41
C VAL A 93 -10.76 -2.08 1.65
N LYS A 94 -11.88 -1.80 2.34
CA LYS A 94 -13.24 -1.97 1.80
C LYS A 94 -13.46 -1.20 0.49
N PRO A 95 -13.08 0.09 0.35
CA PRO A 95 -13.31 0.83 -0.89
C PRO A 95 -12.60 0.22 -2.11
N MET A 96 -11.38 -0.31 -1.91
CA MET A 96 -10.64 -1.01 -2.96
C MET A 96 -11.33 -2.31 -3.36
N ILE A 97 -11.76 -3.11 -2.38
CA ILE A 97 -12.44 -4.39 -2.65
C ILE A 97 -13.76 -4.17 -3.40
N GLU A 98 -14.56 -3.19 -2.97
CA GLU A 98 -15.82 -2.85 -3.63
C GLU A 98 -15.59 -2.35 -5.05
N SER A 99 -14.57 -1.51 -5.26
CA SER A 99 -14.21 -1.02 -6.60
C SER A 99 -13.70 -2.14 -7.50
N ALA A 100 -12.89 -3.06 -6.97
CA ALA A 100 -12.42 -4.24 -7.70
C ALA A 100 -13.59 -5.16 -8.09
N GLN A 101 -14.56 -5.36 -7.20
CA GLN A 101 -15.78 -6.13 -7.51
C GLN A 101 -16.59 -5.50 -8.64
N GLN A 102 -16.71 -4.17 -8.68
CA GLN A 102 -17.36 -3.46 -9.78
C GLN A 102 -16.58 -3.62 -11.10
N ALA A 103 -15.26 -3.45 -11.05
CA ALA A 103 -14.40 -3.64 -12.22
C ALA A 103 -14.51 -5.06 -12.79
N VAL A 104 -14.51 -6.09 -11.94
CA VAL A 104 -14.68 -7.49 -12.37
C VAL A 104 -16.05 -7.72 -13.02
N LYS A 105 -17.12 -7.08 -12.53
CA LYS A 105 -18.45 -7.19 -13.18
C LYS A 105 -18.46 -6.58 -14.58
N ALA A 106 -17.68 -5.53 -14.83
CA ALA A 106 -17.57 -4.88 -16.14
C ALA A 106 -16.75 -5.68 -17.16
N LEU A 107 -16.02 -6.73 -16.74
CA LEU A 107 -15.30 -7.65 -17.62
C LEU A 107 -16.17 -8.80 -18.16
N LYS A 108 -17.38 -8.97 -17.62
CA LYS A 108 -18.36 -9.95 -18.11
C LYS A 108 -19.25 -9.32 -19.16
#